data_AF-A0A915C9C3-F1
#
_entry.id   AF-A0A915C9C3-F1
#
_cell.length_a   1.000
_cell.length_b   1.000
_cell.length_c   1.000
_cell.angle_alpha   90.00
_cell.angle_beta   90.00
_cell.angle_gamma   90.00
#
_symmetry.space_group_name_H-M   'P 1'
#
loop_
_entity.id
_entity.type
_entity.pdbx_description
1 polymer ?
#
loop_
_entity_poly.entity_id
_entity_poly.type
_entity_poly.pdbx_seq_one_letter_code
_entity_poly.pdbx_strand_id
1 'polypeptide(L)'
;MLLPSDAIPMWMYFQGMSVVMSLLSVCWSVSIQHRSLRIARPDKMNMSPFETFLQLSWRCLTISARYILLVLFVLAFQYWTTVFVIVHYTLSLVHIAALQHVDSEPGYISLEFGLLLICAAVHLFTPFNMAEGPTRWRYTVAYVIEIIENLAVAGLLLDCERFVYPHKKFIVLFALSAFISGIAVMLLYYWRWHPTRRLKSLIDVDSSRRAIVEQTFSEAEESRSYPSDTLKHIDSDESLHP
;
A
#
# COMPACT_ATOMS: atom_id res chain seq x y z
N MET A 1 -6.61 56.13 12.52
CA MET A 1 -6.29 55.23 13.64
C MET A 1 -6.42 53.81 13.11
N LEU A 2 -5.30 53.09 13.11
CA LEU A 2 -5.06 51.81 12.41
C LEU A 2 -5.80 50.65 13.07
N LEU A 3 -6.49 49.83 12.29
CA LEU A 3 -6.78 48.42 12.61
C LEU A 3 -6.61 47.62 11.31
N PRO A 4 -5.61 46.73 11.21
CA PRO A 4 -5.42 45.89 10.05
C PRO A 4 -6.43 44.74 10.13
N SER A 5 -7.53 44.82 9.40
CA SER A 5 -8.49 43.72 9.28
C SER A 5 -8.22 42.91 8.02
N ASP A 6 -6.99 42.39 7.90
CA ASP A 6 -6.66 41.26 7.01
C ASP A 6 -7.06 39.92 7.65
N ALA A 7 -8.10 39.91 8.49
CA ALA A 7 -8.58 38.72 9.18
C ALA A 7 -9.50 37.93 8.23
N ILE A 8 -9.03 36.75 7.83
CA ILE A 8 -9.81 35.78 7.06
C ILE A 8 -11.12 35.50 7.81
N PRO A 9 -12.29 35.51 7.14
CA PRO A 9 -13.56 35.40 7.83
C PRO A 9 -13.75 34.00 8.44
N MET A 10 -14.40 33.93 9.61
CA MET A 10 -14.55 32.69 10.40
C MET A 10 -15.16 31.52 9.62
N TRP A 11 -16.10 31.79 8.71
CA TRP A 11 -16.73 30.77 7.86
C TRP A 11 -15.74 30.04 6.95
N MET A 12 -14.66 30.71 6.53
CA MET A 12 -13.62 30.10 5.69
C MET A 12 -12.83 29.03 6.46
N TYR A 13 -12.60 29.25 7.76
CA TYR A 13 -11.98 28.25 8.62
C TYR A 13 -12.88 27.02 8.81
N PHE A 14 -14.17 27.23 9.07
CA PHE A 14 -15.12 26.11 9.18
C PHE A 14 -15.23 25.32 7.88
N GLN A 15 -15.23 26.00 6.73
CA GLN A 15 -15.22 25.35 5.42
C GLN A 15 -13.95 24.53 5.21
N GLY A 16 -12.77 25.10 5.53
CA GLY A 16 -11.50 24.38 5.44
C GLY A 16 -11.47 23.13 6.32
N MET A 17 -11.93 23.24 7.56
CA MET A 17 -12.04 22.10 8.48
C MET A 17 -12.98 21.01 7.94
N SER A 18 -14.12 21.41 7.38
CA SER A 18 -15.09 20.47 6.77
C SER A 18 -14.49 19.70 5.59
N VAL A 19 -13.75 20.40 4.71
CA VAL A 19 -13.05 19.76 3.58
C VAL A 19 -12.00 18.77 4.08
N VAL A 20 -11.19 19.16 5.08
CA VAL A 20 -10.16 18.27 5.66
C VAL A 20 -10.79 17.04 6.30
N MET A 21 -11.86 17.20 7.09
CA MET A 21 -12.56 16.08 7.72
C MET A 21 -13.21 15.15 6.69
N SER A 22 -13.76 15.70 5.62
CA SER A 22 -14.32 14.93 4.51
C SER A 22 -13.25 14.10 3.80
N LEU A 23 -12.08 14.71 3.53
CA LEU A 23 -10.93 14.01 2.96
C LEU A 23 -10.43 12.89 3.88
N LEU A 24 -10.31 13.15 5.18
CA LEU A 24 -9.92 12.14 6.17
C LEU A 24 -10.91 10.98 6.21
N SER A 25 -12.22 11.26 6.15
CA SER A 25 -13.26 10.24 6.09
C SER A 25 -13.13 9.34 4.85
N VAL A 26 -12.88 9.93 3.68
CA VAL A 26 -12.64 9.16 2.44
C VAL A 26 -11.38 8.30 2.56
N CYS A 27 -10.28 8.88 3.03
CA CYS A 27 -9.02 8.15 3.22
C CYS A 27 -9.17 6.99 4.22
N TRP A 28 -9.97 7.21 5.28
CA TRP A 28 -10.29 6.21 6.30
C TRP A 28 -11.13 5.07 5.72
N SER A 29 -12.19 5.40 4.97
CA SER A 29 -13.04 4.43 4.27
C SER A 29 -12.22 3.54 3.33
N VAL A 30 -11.36 4.14 2.49
CA VAL A 30 -10.45 3.42 1.59
C VAL A 30 -9.50 2.49 2.36
N SER A 31 -8.96 2.96 3.49
CA SER A 31 -8.07 2.16 4.34
C SER A 31 -8.80 0.96 4.97
N ILE A 32 -10.04 1.15 5.41
CA ILE A 32 -10.89 0.07 5.94
C ILE A 32 -11.25 -0.91 4.84
N GLN A 33 -11.63 -0.46 3.65
CA GLN A 33 -11.94 -1.32 2.52
C GLN A 33 -10.75 -2.24 2.20
N HIS A 34 -9.53 -1.69 2.17
CA HIS A 34 -8.31 -2.49 2.02
C HIS A 34 -8.17 -3.54 3.12
N ARG A 35 -8.43 -3.17 4.37
CA ARG A 35 -8.34 -4.09 5.50
C ARG A 35 -9.39 -5.20 5.40
N SER A 36 -10.63 -4.87 5.05
CA SER A 36 -11.71 -5.85 4.88
C SER A 36 -11.43 -6.84 3.75
N LEU A 37 -10.88 -6.37 2.62
CA LEU A 37 -10.45 -7.24 1.52
C LEU A 37 -9.29 -8.17 1.92
N ARG A 38 -8.39 -7.71 2.79
CA ARG A 38 -7.32 -8.57 3.34
C ARG A 38 -7.83 -9.60 4.33
N ILE A 39 -8.76 -9.22 5.22
CA ILE A 39 -9.35 -10.14 6.20
C ILE A 39 -10.12 -11.28 5.51
N ALA A 40 -10.70 -11.02 4.35
CA ALA A 40 -11.34 -12.05 3.53
C ALA A 40 -10.34 -13.13 3.00
N ARG A 41 -9.03 -12.87 3.01
CA ARG A 41 -7.99 -13.89 2.77
C ARG A 41 -7.47 -14.41 4.12
N PRO A 42 -7.76 -15.66 4.51
CA PRO A 42 -7.46 -16.20 5.84
C PRO A 42 -5.97 -16.42 6.16
N ASP A 43 -5.05 -15.91 5.35
CA ASP A 43 -3.64 -16.36 5.31
C ASP A 43 -2.62 -15.34 5.87
N LYS A 44 -3.05 -14.26 6.54
CA LYS A 44 -2.12 -13.28 7.14
C LYS A 44 -2.51 -12.78 8.52
N MET A 45 -1.58 -12.95 9.46
CA MET A 45 -1.63 -12.60 10.88
C MET A 45 -1.83 -11.09 11.14
N ASN A 46 -2.49 -10.78 12.27
CA ASN A 46 -2.90 -9.46 12.77
C ASN A 46 -2.07 -8.27 12.28
N MET A 47 -2.72 -7.44 11.46
CA MET A 47 -2.21 -6.14 11.01
C MET A 47 -2.22 -5.16 12.19
N SER A 48 -1.08 -4.53 12.45
CA SER A 48 -0.95 -3.61 13.59
C SER A 48 -1.78 -2.34 13.34
N PRO A 49 -2.50 -1.80 14.34
CA PRO A 49 -3.23 -0.54 14.19
C PRO A 49 -2.31 0.63 13.78
N PHE A 50 -1.03 0.54 14.12
CA PHE A 50 -0.01 1.51 13.70
C PHE A 50 0.23 1.49 12.18
N GLU A 51 0.24 0.31 11.55
CA GLU A 51 0.41 0.18 10.09
C GLU A 51 -0.77 0.82 9.35
N THR A 52 -1.98 0.72 9.94
CA THR A 52 -3.19 1.36 9.40
C THR A 52 -3.12 2.88 9.51
N PHE A 53 -2.66 3.42 10.65
CA PHE A 53 -2.51 4.86 10.82
C PHE A 53 -1.44 5.44 9.89
N LEU A 54 -0.31 4.75 9.75
CA LEU A 54 0.73 5.16 8.81
C LEU A 54 0.17 5.14 7.38
N GLN A 55 -0.60 4.09 7.03
CA GLN A 55 -1.28 3.96 5.74
C GLN A 55 -2.23 5.09 5.44
N LEU A 56 -3.04 5.47 6.42
CA LEU A 56 -3.90 6.62 6.34
C LEU A 56 -3.09 7.91 6.11
N SER A 57 -2.01 8.09 6.87
CA SER A 57 -1.22 9.32 6.85
C SER A 57 -0.57 9.56 5.49
N TRP A 58 0.12 8.56 4.91
CA TRP A 58 0.76 8.77 3.60
C TRP A 58 -0.27 8.95 2.49
N ARG A 59 -1.40 8.23 2.55
CA ARG A 59 -2.49 8.37 1.58
C ARG A 59 -3.12 9.76 1.65
N CYS A 60 -3.42 10.25 2.85
CA CYS A 60 -3.99 11.59 3.01
C CYS A 60 -3.06 12.66 2.42
N LEU A 61 -1.75 12.55 2.62
CA LEU A 61 -0.77 13.48 2.07
C LEU A 61 -0.70 13.44 0.54
N THR A 62 -0.62 12.25 -0.07
CA THR A 62 -0.54 12.15 -1.54
C THR A 62 -1.85 12.59 -2.22
N ILE A 63 -3.00 12.23 -1.65
CA ILE A 63 -4.32 12.55 -2.20
C ILE A 63 -4.59 14.05 -2.11
N SER A 64 -4.31 14.65 -0.96
CA SER A 64 -4.49 16.10 -0.79
C SER A 64 -3.59 16.90 -1.73
N ALA A 65 -2.32 16.52 -1.88
CA ALA A 65 -1.41 17.15 -2.83
C ALA A 65 -1.95 17.10 -4.27
N ARG A 66 -2.42 15.94 -4.71
CA ARG A 66 -3.01 15.76 -6.04
C ARG A 66 -4.28 16.58 -6.23
N TYR A 67 -5.16 16.61 -5.24
CA TYR A 67 -6.39 17.41 -5.30
C TYR A 67 -6.08 18.90 -5.45
N ILE A 68 -5.11 19.42 -4.69
CA ILE A 68 -4.65 20.80 -4.81
C ILE A 68 -4.15 21.08 -6.24
N LEU A 69 -3.29 20.22 -6.80
CA LEU A 69 -2.77 20.40 -8.16
C LEU A 69 -3.88 20.37 -9.22
N LEU A 70 -4.83 19.43 -9.11
CA LEU A 70 -5.96 19.34 -10.04
C LEU A 70 -6.86 20.56 -9.95
N VAL A 71 -7.18 21.06 -8.75
CA VAL A 71 -7.97 22.28 -8.58
C VAL A 71 -7.26 23.47 -9.21
N LEU A 72 -5.95 23.63 -8.99
CA LEU A 72 -5.17 24.68 -9.65
C LEU A 72 -5.18 24.53 -11.18
N PHE A 73 -5.09 23.31 -11.68
CA PHE A 73 -5.15 23.01 -13.11
C PHE A 73 -6.50 23.37 -13.73
N VAL A 74 -7.61 23.02 -13.06
CA VAL A 74 -8.97 23.43 -13.46
C VAL A 74 -9.08 24.95 -13.55
N LEU A 75 -8.55 25.66 -12.55
CA LEU A 75 -8.59 27.13 -12.52
C LEU A 75 -7.78 27.76 -13.67
N ALA A 76 -6.66 27.15 -14.05
CA ALA A 76 -5.77 27.69 -15.08
C ALA A 76 -6.22 27.35 -16.52
N PHE A 77 -6.67 26.11 -16.77
CA PHE A 77 -6.87 25.60 -18.12
C PHE A 77 -8.32 25.23 -18.46
N GLN A 78 -9.24 25.25 -17.47
CA GLN A 78 -10.68 25.00 -17.58
C GLN A 78 -11.02 23.81 -18.49
N TYR A 79 -11.26 24.04 -19.79
CA TYR A 79 -11.65 23.04 -20.78
C TYR A 79 -10.62 21.91 -20.98
N TRP A 80 -9.31 22.21 -20.97
CA TRP A 80 -8.27 21.17 -21.15
C TRP A 80 -8.23 20.17 -20.00
N THR A 81 -8.78 20.53 -18.84
CA THR A 81 -8.90 19.62 -17.70
C THR A 81 -9.79 18.43 -18.02
N THR A 82 -10.86 18.63 -18.81
CA THR A 82 -11.73 17.54 -19.23
C THR A 82 -10.95 16.52 -20.07
N VAL A 83 -10.12 16.99 -21.00
CA VAL A 83 -9.27 16.12 -21.82
C VAL A 83 -8.27 15.37 -20.94
N PHE A 84 -7.60 16.07 -20.02
CA PHE A 84 -6.67 15.47 -19.07
C PHE A 84 -7.34 14.36 -18.23
N VAL A 85 -8.53 14.63 -17.69
CA VAL A 85 -9.31 13.67 -16.90
C VAL A 85 -9.69 12.44 -17.72
N ILE A 86 -10.13 12.61 -18.97
CA ILE A 86 -10.48 11.51 -19.86
C ILE A 86 -9.24 10.64 -20.17
N VAL A 87 -8.12 11.28 -20.50
CA VAL A 87 -6.86 10.57 -20.80
C VAL A 87 -6.35 9.80 -19.58
N HIS A 88 -6.36 10.42 -18.41
CA HIS A 88 -5.96 9.75 -17.18
C HIS A 88 -6.89 8.57 -16.84
N TYR A 89 -8.20 8.75 -17.06
CA TYR A 89 -9.19 7.71 -16.82
C TYR A 89 -8.99 6.50 -17.74
N THR A 90 -8.77 6.73 -19.04
CA THR A 90 -8.51 5.64 -19.99
C THR A 90 -7.18 4.96 -19.72
N LEU A 91 -6.13 5.71 -19.35
CA LEU A 91 -4.84 5.14 -18.95
C LEU A 91 -4.98 4.26 -17.70
N SER A 92 -5.72 4.73 -16.70
CA SER A 92 -6.03 3.97 -15.48
C SER A 92 -6.82 2.70 -15.79
N LEU A 93 -7.82 2.80 -16.67
CA LEU A 93 -8.62 1.65 -17.09
C LEU A 93 -7.77 0.60 -17.80
N VAL A 94 -6.92 1.03 -18.75
CA VAL A 94 -5.98 0.14 -19.46
C VAL A 94 -4.98 -0.48 -18.49
N HIS A 95 -4.45 0.30 -17.54
CA HIS A 95 -3.52 -0.20 -16.54
C HIS A 95 -4.17 -1.28 -15.67
N ILE A 96 -5.37 -1.05 -15.16
CA ILE A 96 -6.06 -2.03 -14.30
C ILE A 96 -6.49 -3.25 -15.14
N ALA A 97 -7.00 -3.06 -16.36
CA ALA A 97 -7.37 -4.16 -17.25
C ALA A 97 -6.16 -5.04 -17.60
N ALA A 98 -4.98 -4.45 -17.83
CA ALA A 98 -3.74 -5.18 -18.04
C ALA A 98 -3.26 -5.91 -16.78
N LEU A 99 -3.54 -5.38 -15.58
CA LEU A 99 -3.26 -6.05 -14.32
C LEU A 99 -4.17 -7.25 -14.07
N GLN A 100 -5.42 -7.16 -14.53
CA GLN A 100 -6.51 -8.09 -14.27
C GLN A 100 -6.68 -9.11 -15.41
N HIS A 101 -5.59 -9.52 -16.08
CA HIS A 101 -5.58 -10.70 -16.95
C HIS A 101 -5.90 -11.93 -16.09
N VAL A 102 -7.18 -12.13 -15.86
CA VAL A 102 -7.80 -13.22 -15.13
C VAL A 102 -8.41 -14.09 -16.23
N ASP A 103 -8.03 -15.35 -16.23
CA ASP A 103 -8.73 -16.38 -16.99
C ASP A 103 -10.18 -16.43 -16.48
N SER A 104 -11.06 -15.59 -17.03
CA SER A 104 -12.43 -15.43 -16.54
C SER A 104 -13.24 -16.69 -16.84
N GLU A 105 -13.77 -17.33 -15.79
CA GLU A 105 -14.88 -18.27 -15.96
C GLU A 105 -16.15 -17.51 -16.41
N PRO A 106 -17.02 -18.11 -17.25
CA PRO A 106 -18.03 -17.36 -18.03
C PRO A 106 -19.20 -16.74 -17.23
N GLY A 107 -19.21 -16.83 -15.90
CA GLY A 107 -20.39 -16.54 -15.07
C GLY A 107 -20.52 -15.11 -14.52
N TYR A 108 -19.42 -14.35 -14.38
CA TYR A 108 -19.41 -13.09 -13.59
C TYR A 108 -18.88 -11.85 -14.34
N ILE A 109 -18.78 -11.92 -15.66
CA ILE A 109 -18.13 -10.90 -16.53
C ILE A 109 -18.72 -9.48 -16.31
N SER A 110 -20.03 -9.35 -16.12
CA SER A 110 -20.68 -8.04 -15.93
C SER A 110 -20.33 -7.39 -14.59
N LEU A 111 -20.18 -8.19 -13.53
CA LEU A 111 -19.79 -7.72 -12.21
C LEU A 111 -18.31 -7.36 -12.17
N GLU A 112 -17.46 -8.15 -12.84
CA GLU A 112 -16.03 -7.86 -13.00
C GLU A 112 -15.80 -6.53 -13.75
N PHE A 113 -16.54 -6.31 -14.84
CA PHE A 113 -16.46 -5.07 -15.60
C PHE A 113 -16.94 -3.86 -14.79
N GLY A 114 -18.03 -4.01 -14.03
CA GLY A 114 -18.52 -2.96 -13.13
C GLY A 114 -17.49 -2.59 -12.05
N LEU A 115 -16.85 -3.60 -11.44
CA LEU A 115 -15.77 -3.38 -10.49
C LEU A 115 -14.57 -2.69 -11.16
N LEU A 116 -14.15 -3.12 -12.34
CA LEU A 116 -13.06 -2.49 -13.10
C LEU A 116 -13.31 -1.00 -13.34
N LEU A 117 -14.54 -0.64 -13.71
CA LEU A 117 -14.94 0.75 -13.94
C LEU A 117 -14.87 1.59 -12.66
N ILE A 118 -15.38 1.06 -11.55
CA ILE A 118 -15.33 1.72 -10.25
C ILE A 118 -13.86 1.87 -9.79
N CYS A 119 -13.05 0.84 -9.97
CA CYS A 119 -11.62 0.86 -9.66
C CYS A 119 -10.89 1.93 -10.47
N ALA A 120 -11.16 2.04 -11.77
CA ALA A 120 -10.61 3.08 -12.63
C ALA A 120 -11.05 4.49 -12.19
N ALA A 121 -12.31 4.65 -11.79
CA ALA A 121 -12.83 5.92 -11.26
C ALA A 121 -12.17 6.32 -9.94
N VAL A 122 -11.88 5.36 -9.05
CA VAL A 122 -11.11 5.63 -7.84
C VAL A 122 -9.65 5.95 -8.19
N HIS A 123 -9.07 5.24 -9.16
CA HIS A 123 -7.69 5.47 -9.64
C HIS A 123 -7.46 6.89 -10.18
N LEU A 124 -8.51 7.53 -10.71
CA LEU A 124 -8.52 8.93 -11.15
C LEU A 124 -8.11 9.91 -10.06
N PHE A 125 -8.50 9.65 -8.81
CA PHE A 125 -8.21 10.51 -7.67
C PHE A 125 -7.03 10.00 -6.87
N THR A 126 -6.83 8.68 -6.85
CA THR A 126 -5.79 8.03 -6.08
C THR A 126 -5.51 6.68 -6.68
N PRO A 127 -4.27 6.36 -7.10
CA PRO A 127 -3.95 5.02 -7.52
C PRO A 127 -4.18 4.06 -6.35
N PHE A 128 -5.31 3.36 -6.45
CA PHE A 128 -5.80 2.43 -5.44
C PHE A 128 -4.97 1.16 -5.54
N ASN A 129 -4.45 0.69 -4.40
CA ASN A 129 -3.56 -0.47 -4.33
C ASN A 129 -4.37 -1.77 -4.30
N MET A 130 -5.19 -2.05 -5.33
CA MET A 130 -6.28 -3.04 -5.24
C MET A 130 -5.85 -4.50 -5.14
N ALA A 131 -4.60 -4.83 -5.41
CA ALA A 131 -4.15 -6.21 -5.37
C ALA A 131 -2.84 -6.28 -4.60
N GLU A 132 -2.82 -6.94 -3.45
CA GLU A 132 -1.60 -7.48 -2.87
C GLU A 132 -1.19 -8.76 -3.64
N GLY A 133 -0.87 -8.58 -4.91
CA GLY A 133 -0.34 -9.59 -5.80
C GLY A 133 1.19 -9.70 -5.68
N PRO A 134 1.77 -10.81 -6.16
CA PRO A 134 3.21 -11.08 -6.08
C PRO A 134 4.08 -10.15 -6.97
N THR A 135 3.48 -9.38 -7.88
CA THR A 135 4.20 -8.62 -8.91
C THR A 135 4.49 -7.18 -8.48
N ARG A 136 5.50 -7.04 -7.58
CA ARG A 136 6.00 -5.76 -7.04
C ARG A 136 6.25 -4.67 -8.09
N TRP A 137 6.69 -5.07 -9.29
CA TRP A 137 6.98 -4.18 -10.42
C TRP A 137 5.74 -3.42 -10.94
N ARG A 138 4.57 -4.06 -10.94
CA ARG A 138 3.33 -3.46 -11.46
C ARG A 138 2.92 -2.24 -10.64
N TYR A 139 3.13 -2.27 -9.32
CA TYR A 139 2.84 -1.14 -8.43
C TYR A 139 3.78 0.04 -8.64
N THR A 140 5.07 -0.23 -8.84
CA THR A 140 6.06 0.81 -9.09
C THR A 140 5.69 1.61 -10.33
N VAL A 141 5.20 0.96 -11.39
CA VAL A 141 4.76 1.63 -12.62
C VAL A 141 3.58 2.57 -12.36
N ALA A 142 2.56 2.14 -11.62
CA ALA A 142 1.40 2.99 -11.29
C ALA A 142 1.81 4.26 -10.53
N TYR A 143 2.67 4.10 -9.51
CA TYR A 143 3.19 5.23 -8.74
C TYR A 143 4.08 6.14 -9.57
N VAL A 144 4.90 5.60 -10.46
CA VAL A 144 5.74 6.39 -11.36
C VAL A 144 4.90 7.21 -12.32
N ILE A 145 3.82 6.63 -12.89
CA ILE A 145 2.87 7.37 -13.73
C ILE A 145 2.27 8.54 -12.94
N GLU A 146 1.81 8.31 -11.71
CA GLU A 146 1.26 9.37 -10.86
C GLU A 146 2.30 10.47 -10.54
N ILE A 147 3.54 10.09 -10.24
CA ILE A 147 4.63 11.05 -10.02
C ILE A 147 4.83 11.92 -11.26
N ILE A 148 4.91 11.29 -12.44
CA ILE A 148 5.12 11.98 -13.72
C ILE A 148 3.97 12.93 -14.00
N GLU A 149 2.73 12.51 -13.80
CA GLU A 149 1.55 13.36 -14.02
C GLU A 149 1.50 14.55 -13.07
N ASN A 150 1.76 14.34 -11.78
CA ASN A 150 1.82 15.44 -10.81
C ASN A 150 2.94 16.43 -11.15
N LEU A 151 4.10 15.95 -11.61
CA LEU A 151 5.19 16.80 -12.07
C LEU A 151 4.83 17.55 -13.36
N ALA A 152 4.16 16.90 -14.30
CA ALA A 152 3.72 17.51 -15.55
C ALA A 152 2.69 18.62 -15.28
N VAL A 153 1.69 18.36 -14.43
CA VAL A 153 0.70 19.36 -14.02
C VAL A 153 1.36 20.52 -13.29
N ALA A 154 2.26 20.25 -12.35
CA ALA A 154 3.01 21.29 -11.64
C ALA A 154 3.88 22.13 -12.60
N GLY A 155 4.58 21.49 -13.55
CA GLY A 155 5.36 22.18 -14.57
C GLY A 155 4.51 23.08 -15.45
N LEU A 156 3.40 22.56 -15.99
CA LEU A 156 2.45 23.33 -16.80
C LEU A 156 1.85 24.52 -16.04
N LEU A 157 1.58 24.37 -14.74
CA LEU A 157 1.11 25.46 -13.88
C LEU A 157 2.18 26.55 -13.63
N LEU A 158 3.45 26.16 -13.54
CA LEU A 158 4.56 27.10 -13.35
C LEU A 158 4.90 27.84 -14.64
N ASP A 159 4.86 27.15 -15.79
CA ASP A 159 5.14 27.71 -17.12
C ASP A 159 4.00 28.61 -17.64
N CYS A 160 2.77 28.41 -17.15
CA CYS A 160 1.64 29.24 -17.53
C CYS A 160 1.72 30.64 -16.88
N GLU A 161 2.35 31.59 -17.58
CA GLU A 161 2.42 33.01 -17.14
C GLU A 161 1.06 33.72 -17.20
N ARG A 162 0.16 33.29 -18.08
CA ARG A 162 -1.20 33.86 -18.22
C ARG A 162 -2.06 33.69 -16.97
N PHE A 163 -1.77 32.69 -16.14
CA PHE A 163 -2.51 32.46 -14.89
C PHE A 163 -1.85 33.22 -13.73
N VAL A 164 -2.40 34.38 -13.39
CA VAL A 164 -1.94 35.23 -12.27
C VAL A 164 -2.79 34.93 -11.04
N TYR A 165 -2.47 33.86 -10.34
CA TYR A 165 -3.07 33.53 -9.04
C TYR A 165 -2.10 33.90 -7.90
N PRO A 166 -2.59 34.57 -6.83
CA PRO A 166 -1.74 34.96 -5.72
C PRO A 166 -1.07 33.73 -5.10
N HIS A 167 0.24 33.82 -4.86
CA HIS A 167 1.03 32.74 -4.26
C HIS A 167 1.01 31.40 -5.01
N LYS A 168 0.73 31.36 -6.33
CA LYS A 168 0.69 30.10 -7.11
C LYS A 168 1.93 29.22 -6.91
N LYS A 169 3.12 29.82 -6.94
CA LYS A 169 4.39 29.11 -6.75
C LYS A 169 4.47 28.46 -5.37
N PHE A 170 4.03 29.17 -4.34
CA PHE A 170 4.02 28.66 -2.97
C PHE A 170 3.05 27.48 -2.81
N ILE A 171 1.85 27.58 -3.39
CA ILE A 171 0.84 26.51 -3.33
C ILE A 171 1.32 25.26 -4.08
N VAL A 172 1.90 25.43 -5.27
CA VAL A 172 2.46 24.31 -6.05
C VAL A 172 3.63 23.65 -5.29
N LEU A 173 4.55 24.43 -4.73
CA LEU A 173 5.66 23.89 -3.92
C LEU A 173 5.17 23.20 -2.65
N PHE A 174 4.13 23.74 -2.01
CA PHE A 174 3.49 23.10 -0.86
C PHE A 174 2.88 21.76 -1.26
N ALA A 175 2.14 21.69 -2.37
CA ALA A 175 1.58 20.44 -2.87
C ALA A 175 2.68 19.40 -3.22
N LEU A 176 3.76 19.83 -3.89
CA LEU A 176 4.89 18.95 -4.21
C LEU A 176 5.59 18.44 -2.96
N SER A 177 5.81 19.28 -1.94
CA SER A 177 6.43 18.84 -0.69
C SER A 177 5.52 17.90 0.11
N ALA A 178 4.20 18.15 0.13
CA ALA A 178 3.21 17.23 0.69
C ALA A 178 3.23 15.87 -0.02
N PHE A 179 3.35 15.86 -1.36
CA PHE A 179 3.48 14.62 -2.12
C PHE A 179 4.79 13.88 -1.82
N ILE A 180 5.93 14.57 -1.81
CA ILE A 180 7.25 13.98 -1.48
C ILE A 180 7.25 13.42 -0.07
N SER A 181 6.70 14.15 0.91
CA SER A 181 6.57 13.65 2.28
C SER A 181 5.68 12.41 2.37
N GLY A 182 4.57 12.36 1.63
CA GLY A 182 3.75 11.16 1.51
C GLY A 182 4.54 9.96 0.97
N ILE A 183 5.32 10.15 -0.10
CA ILE A 183 6.20 9.11 -0.63
C ILE A 183 7.30 8.72 0.37
N ALA A 184 7.88 9.68 1.10
CA ALA A 184 8.89 9.39 2.12
C ALA A 184 8.32 8.55 3.27
N VAL A 185 7.11 8.86 3.74
CA VAL A 185 6.40 8.06 4.76
C VAL A 185 6.08 6.67 4.24
N MET A 186 5.67 6.56 2.97
CA MET A 186 5.46 5.27 2.30
C MET A 186 6.77 4.47 2.25
N LEU A 187 7.88 5.07 1.81
CA LEU A 187 9.19 4.43 1.78
C LEU A 187 9.67 4.03 3.17
N LEU A 188 9.44 4.87 4.19
CA LEU A 188 9.78 4.57 5.58
C LEU A 188 8.99 3.37 6.10
N TYR A 189 7.69 3.28 5.77
CA TYR A 189 6.88 2.08 6.04
C TYR A 189 7.50 0.86 5.37
N TYR A 190 7.84 0.95 4.08
CA TYR A 190 8.43 -0.17 3.36
C TYR A 190 9.82 -0.56 3.89
N TRP A 191 10.62 0.41 4.30
CA TRP A 191 12.00 0.18 4.73
C TRP A 191 12.07 -0.39 6.14
N ARG A 192 11.18 0.06 7.04
CA ARG A 192 11.15 -0.42 8.43
C ARG A 192 10.31 -1.68 8.62
N TRP A 193 9.23 -1.87 7.84
CA TRP A 193 8.22 -2.91 8.07
C TRP A 193 7.98 -3.90 6.92
N HIS A 194 8.50 -3.68 5.70
CA HIS A 194 8.42 -4.68 4.62
C HIS A 194 9.56 -5.71 4.71
N PRO A 195 9.42 -6.88 4.10
CA PRO A 195 9.41 -8.20 4.72
C PRO A 195 10.79 -8.85 4.65
N THR A 196 11.87 -8.09 4.41
CA THR A 196 13.23 -8.63 4.39
C THR A 196 13.65 -9.09 5.79
N ARG A 197 13.11 -8.47 6.85
CA ARG A 197 13.29 -8.92 8.24
C ARG A 197 12.34 -10.08 8.63
N ARG A 198 11.11 -10.09 8.11
CA ARG A 198 10.10 -11.12 8.43
C ARG A 198 10.34 -12.44 7.66
N LEU A 199 10.89 -12.37 6.45
CA LEU A 199 11.37 -13.56 5.72
C LEU A 199 12.60 -14.15 6.40
N LYS A 200 13.51 -13.31 6.90
CA LYS A 200 14.66 -13.76 7.69
C LYS A 200 14.21 -14.47 8.97
N SER A 201 13.20 -13.94 9.69
CA SER A 201 12.67 -14.61 10.89
C SER A 201 11.94 -15.91 10.58
N LEU A 202 11.22 -16.02 9.45
CA LEU A 202 10.56 -17.27 9.07
C LEU A 202 11.56 -18.35 8.62
N ILE A 203 12.62 -17.96 7.90
CA ILE A 203 13.73 -18.86 7.54
C ILE A 203 14.50 -19.30 8.79
N ASP A 204 14.70 -18.39 9.75
CA ASP A 204 15.38 -18.69 11.03
C ASP A 204 14.55 -19.64 11.92
N VAL A 205 13.22 -19.48 11.93
CA VAL A 205 12.30 -20.37 12.65
C VAL A 205 12.16 -21.74 11.95
N ASP A 206 12.10 -21.80 10.62
CA ASP A 206 12.05 -23.07 9.86
C ASP A 206 13.36 -23.85 10.00
N SER A 207 14.50 -23.18 9.91
CA SER A 207 15.82 -23.80 10.11
C SER A 207 16.02 -24.30 11.55
N SER A 208 15.61 -23.53 12.56
CA SER A 208 15.62 -23.99 13.96
C SER A 208 14.71 -25.19 14.19
N ARG A 209 13.51 -25.22 13.59
CA ARG A 209 12.57 -26.34 13.73
C ARG A 209 13.10 -27.62 13.07
N ARG A 210 13.71 -27.51 11.90
CA ARG A 210 14.36 -28.66 11.22
C ARG A 210 15.52 -29.22 12.04
N ALA A 211 16.36 -28.36 12.61
CA ALA A 211 17.47 -28.78 13.47
C ALA A 211 16.99 -29.55 14.72
N ILE A 212 15.90 -29.10 15.37
CA ILE A 212 15.32 -29.80 16.53
C ILE A 212 14.78 -31.18 16.12
N VAL A 213 14.08 -31.27 14.99
CA VAL A 213 13.54 -32.54 14.47
C VAL A 213 14.67 -33.52 14.17
N GLU A 214 15.73 -33.06 13.51
CA GLU A 214 16.89 -33.88 13.14
C GLU A 214 17.69 -34.35 14.36
N GLN A 215 17.84 -33.51 15.40
CA GLN A 215 18.37 -33.93 16.70
C GLN A 215 17.50 -34.99 17.37
N THR A 216 16.17 -34.79 17.38
CA THR A 216 15.23 -35.75 18.00
C THR A 216 15.26 -37.11 17.28
N PHE A 217 15.41 -37.11 15.95
CA PHE A 217 15.56 -38.35 15.17
C PHE A 217 16.91 -39.05 15.44
N SER A 218 18.02 -38.30 15.53
CA SER A 218 19.33 -38.88 15.90
C SER A 218 19.34 -39.46 17.32
N GLU A 219 18.77 -38.77 18.31
CA GLU A 219 18.67 -39.28 19.68
C GLU A 219 17.78 -40.54 19.76
N ALA A 220 16.69 -40.58 18.98
CA ALA A 220 15.82 -41.74 18.89
C ALA A 220 16.53 -42.95 18.23
N GLU A 221 17.33 -42.71 17.19
CA GLU A 221 18.10 -43.73 16.48
C GLU A 221 19.28 -44.25 17.32
N GLU A 222 19.95 -43.37 18.06
CA GLU A 222 20.98 -43.72 19.04
C GLU A 222 20.38 -44.57 20.17
N SER A 223 19.23 -44.18 20.74
CA SER A 223 18.55 -44.99 21.78
C SER A 223 18.08 -46.36 21.28
N ARG A 224 17.79 -46.48 19.97
CA ARG A 224 17.38 -47.73 19.31
C ARG A 224 18.56 -48.61 18.93
N SER A 225 19.79 -48.07 18.89
CA SER A 225 21.03 -48.81 18.68
C SER A 225 21.54 -49.47 19.98
N TYR A 226 21.24 -48.88 21.15
CA TYR A 226 21.65 -49.40 22.46
C TYR A 226 20.80 -50.51 23.14
N PRO A 227 19.68 -51.05 22.63
CA PRO A 227 18.98 -52.13 23.32
C PRO A 227 19.64 -53.51 23.13
N SER A 228 20.76 -53.60 22.40
CA SER A 228 21.37 -54.89 22.03
C SER A 228 22.51 -55.38 22.93
N ASP A 229 23.13 -54.54 23.75
CA ASP A 229 24.28 -54.99 24.57
C ASP A 229 23.89 -55.49 25.97
N THR A 230 22.70 -55.13 26.49
CA THR A 230 22.24 -55.62 27.79
C THR A 230 21.71 -57.06 27.73
N LEU A 231 21.40 -57.58 26.52
CA LEU A 231 20.83 -58.92 26.34
C LEU A 231 21.90 -60.01 26.08
N LYS A 232 23.15 -59.64 25.82
CA LYS A 232 24.26 -60.60 25.69
C LYS A 232 24.88 -61.03 27.03
N HIS A 233 24.66 -60.26 28.10
CA HIS A 233 25.21 -60.60 29.41
C HIS A 233 24.29 -61.50 30.26
N ILE A 234 23.04 -61.69 29.88
CA ILE A 234 22.10 -62.57 30.59
C ILE A 234 22.20 -64.02 30.07
N ASP A 235 22.48 -64.20 28.78
CA ASP A 235 22.54 -65.55 28.15
C ASP A 235 23.86 -66.30 28.42
N SER A 236 24.82 -65.67 29.10
CA SER A 236 26.12 -66.29 29.43
C SER A 236 26.12 -67.00 30.79
N ASP A 237 25.15 -66.71 31.68
CA ASP A 237 25.10 -67.29 33.04
C ASP A 237 24.15 -68.50 33.16
N GLU A 238 23.35 -68.81 32.14
CA GLU A 238 22.35 -69.92 32.21
C GLU A 238 22.82 -71.22 31.55
N SER A 239 24.13 -71.40 31.32
CA SER A 239 24.69 -72.64 30.74
C SER A 239 25.54 -73.47 31.71
N LEU A 240 25.61 -73.10 32.99
CA LEU A 240 26.37 -73.86 33.98
C LEU A 240 25.51 -74.14 35.21
N HIS A 241 24.72 -75.21 35.19
CA HIS A 241 24.63 -76.11 36.34
C HIS A 241 23.99 -77.46 35.93
N PRO A 242 24.62 -78.60 36.27
CA PRO A 242 24.25 -79.96 35.84
C PRO A 242 23.09 -80.58 36.62
#